data_AF-A0PJ46-F1
#
_entry.id   AF-A0PJ46-F1
#
_cell.length_a   1.000
_cell.length_b   1.000
_cell.length_c   1.000
_cell.angle_alpha   90.00
_cell.angle_beta   90.00
_cell.angle_gamma   90.00
#
_symmetry.space_group_name_H-M   'P 1'
#
loop_
_entity.id
_entity.type
_entity.pdbx_description
1 polymer ?
#
loop_
_entity_poly.entity_id
_entity_poly.type
_entity_poly.pdbx_seq_one_letter_code
_entity_poly.pdbx_strand_id
1 'polypeptide(L)'
;MQGLLRFEDQDSARGDQNIAMFYPTSTQMVYRRGLQAIPLSVDLWIHYINFLKETLDPGDQETNTTIRGTFEHAVLAAGTDFRSDKLWEMYINWENEQGNLREVTAVYDRILGIPTQLYSHHFQRFKEHVQNNLPRDLLTGEQFIQLRRELASVNGHSGDDGPPGDDLPSGIEDITDPAKLITEIENMRHRIIEIHQEMFNYNEHEVSKRWTFEEGIKRPYFHVKPLEKAQLKNWKEYLEFEIENGTHERVVVLFERCVISCALYEEFWIKYAKYMENHSIEGVRHVFSRACTVHLPKKPMAHMLWAAFEEQQGNINEARIILRTFEECVLGLAMVRLRRVSLERRHGNMEEAEHLLQDAIKNAKSNNESSFYAIKLARHLFKIQKNLPKSRKVLLEAIEKDKENTKLYLNLLEMEYSCDLKQKKK
;
A
#
# COMPACT_ATOMS: atom_id res chain seq x y z
N MET A 1 -8.44 -0.93 7.39
CA MET A 1 -9.30 -0.61 6.24
C MET A 1 -9.13 0.90 5.98
N GLN A 2 -8.03 1.30 5.34
CA GLN A 2 -7.85 2.71 4.95
C GLN A 2 -8.80 2.95 3.77
N GLY A 3 -9.83 3.75 4.00
CA GLY A 3 -10.56 4.36 2.91
C GLY A 3 -9.54 5.11 2.05
N LEU A 4 -9.55 4.84 0.74
CA LEU A 4 -8.88 5.66 -0.25
C LEU A 4 -9.14 7.13 0.14
N LEU A 5 -8.08 7.89 0.44
CA LEU A 5 -8.16 9.32 0.73
C LEU A 5 -8.82 10.01 -0.47
N ARG A 6 -10.15 10.14 -0.40
CA ARG A 6 -10.91 10.97 -1.33
C ARG A 6 -10.75 12.39 -0.83
N PHE A 7 -9.96 13.15 -1.58
CA PHE A 7 -10.06 14.58 -1.59
C PHE A 7 -11.50 14.95 -2.01
N GLU A 8 -12.36 15.33 -1.08
CA GLU A 8 -13.65 15.92 -1.42
C GLU A 8 -13.41 17.30 -2.04
N ASP A 9 -13.91 17.50 -3.26
CA ASP A 9 -13.91 18.79 -3.94
C ASP A 9 -15.04 19.65 -3.36
N GLN A 10 -14.71 20.68 -2.59
CA GLN A 10 -15.69 21.66 -2.10
C GLN A 10 -15.95 22.82 -3.10
N ASP A 11 -15.33 22.84 -4.28
CA ASP A 11 -15.41 23.98 -5.21
C ASP A 11 -16.38 23.81 -6.40
N SER A 12 -17.37 22.93 -6.31
CA SER A 12 -18.40 22.81 -7.36
C SER A 12 -19.63 23.67 -7.09
N ALA A 13 -19.47 24.99 -6.96
CA ALA A 13 -20.60 25.91 -6.93
C ALA A 13 -20.25 27.30 -7.49
N ARG A 14 -19.91 27.38 -8.77
CA ARG A 14 -20.15 28.57 -9.60
C ARG A 14 -20.22 28.14 -11.06
N GLY A 15 -21.45 28.03 -11.56
CA GLY A 15 -21.72 27.77 -12.96
C GLY A 15 -21.40 29.00 -13.79
N ASP A 16 -20.70 28.78 -14.90
CA ASP A 16 -20.91 29.54 -16.12
C ASP A 16 -20.67 28.62 -17.32
N GLN A 17 -21.69 28.54 -18.16
CA GLN A 17 -21.70 27.76 -19.39
C GLN A 17 -20.83 28.46 -20.45
N ASN A 18 -19.74 27.83 -20.87
CA ASN A 18 -19.26 27.87 -22.25
C ASN A 18 -18.23 26.75 -22.49
N ILE A 19 -18.50 25.95 -23.51
CA ILE A 19 -17.79 24.71 -23.86
C ILE A 19 -16.59 25.02 -24.76
N ALA A 20 -15.47 24.33 -24.46
CA ALA A 20 -14.30 24.07 -25.31
C ALA A 20 -13.21 25.15 -25.43
N MET A 21 -12.33 25.21 -24.43
CA MET A 21 -10.87 25.17 -24.64
C MET A 21 -10.19 24.75 -23.32
N PHE A 22 -9.20 23.86 -23.42
CA PHE A 22 -8.42 23.28 -22.32
C PHE A 22 -8.17 24.26 -21.16
N TYR A 23 -8.80 24.04 -20.01
CA TYR A 23 -8.30 24.61 -18.75
C TYR A 23 -6.94 23.96 -18.47
N PRO A 24 -5.84 24.71 -18.29
CA PRO A 24 -4.69 24.15 -17.62
C PRO A 24 -5.19 23.71 -16.24
N THR A 25 -5.14 22.41 -15.94
CA THR A 25 -5.33 21.92 -14.57
C THR A 25 -4.50 22.83 -13.66
N SER A 26 -5.12 23.50 -12.69
CA SER A 26 -4.38 24.39 -11.80
C SER A 26 -3.20 23.62 -11.20
N THR A 27 -2.05 24.27 -11.00
CA THR A 27 -0.84 23.60 -10.49
C THR A 27 -1.14 22.78 -9.22
N GLN A 28 -2.03 23.29 -8.38
CA GLN A 28 -2.55 22.59 -7.20
C GLN A 28 -3.25 21.26 -7.53
N MET A 29 -4.10 21.22 -8.57
CA MET A 29 -4.74 19.98 -9.02
C MET A 29 -3.71 18.95 -9.52
N VAL A 30 -2.61 19.40 -10.14
CA VAL A 30 -1.53 18.50 -10.58
C VAL A 30 -0.88 17.82 -9.37
N TYR A 31 -0.54 18.58 -8.32
CA TYR A 31 -0.01 18.03 -7.07
C TYR A 31 -0.98 17.06 -6.41
N ARG A 32 -2.26 17.45 -6.24
CA ARG A 32 -3.28 16.60 -5.60
C ARG A 32 -3.48 15.29 -6.35
N ARG A 33 -3.53 15.31 -7.68
CA ARG A 33 -3.61 14.09 -8.51
C ARG A 33 -2.36 13.22 -8.40
N GLY A 34 -1.18 13.82 -8.36
CA GLY A 34 0.07 13.09 -8.15
C GLY A 34 0.11 12.39 -6.80
N LEU A 35 -0.28 13.09 -5.73
CA LEU A 35 -0.34 12.56 -4.36
C LEU A 35 -1.45 11.51 -4.19
N GLN A 36 -2.56 11.64 -4.91
CA GLN A 36 -3.59 10.59 -4.94
C GLN A 36 -3.06 9.31 -5.60
N ALA A 37 -2.18 9.42 -6.59
CA ALA A 37 -1.57 8.27 -7.26
C ALA A 37 -0.43 7.65 -6.45
N ILE A 38 0.42 8.48 -5.80
CA ILE A 38 1.60 8.05 -5.04
C ILE A 38 1.67 8.85 -3.72
N PRO A 39 0.87 8.48 -2.71
CA PRO A 39 0.80 9.22 -1.45
C PRO A 39 2.04 9.07 -0.57
N LEU A 40 2.90 8.08 -0.83
CA LEU A 40 4.13 7.80 -0.06
C LEU A 40 5.35 8.59 -0.56
N SER A 41 5.22 9.41 -1.61
CA SER A 41 6.33 10.21 -2.10
C SER A 41 6.56 11.41 -1.20
N VAL A 42 7.52 11.28 -0.28
CA VAL A 42 7.97 12.35 0.62
C VAL A 42 8.37 13.61 -0.16
N ASP A 43 9.15 13.46 -1.23
CA ASP A 43 9.58 14.58 -2.07
C ASP A 43 8.40 15.31 -2.72
N LEU A 44 7.37 14.58 -3.19
CA LEU A 44 6.20 15.20 -3.81
C LEU A 44 5.37 16.01 -2.80
N TRP A 45 5.24 15.51 -1.56
CA TRP A 45 4.62 16.28 -0.48
C TRP A 45 5.41 17.54 -0.15
N ILE A 46 6.74 17.44 -0.06
CA ILE A 46 7.61 18.60 0.20
C ILE A 46 7.44 19.65 -0.91
N HIS A 47 7.44 19.23 -2.17
CA HIS A 47 7.20 20.14 -3.29
C HIS A 47 5.81 20.78 -3.23
N TYR A 48 4.77 20.02 -2.87
CA TYR A 48 3.42 20.57 -2.75
C TYR A 48 3.32 21.60 -1.63
N ILE A 49 3.90 21.32 -0.46
CA ILE A 49 3.89 22.25 0.67
C ILE A 49 4.67 23.53 0.34
N ASN A 50 5.83 23.41 -0.30
CA ASN A 50 6.59 24.59 -0.75
C ASN A 50 5.79 25.42 -1.76
N PHE A 51 5.11 24.76 -2.71
CA PHE A 51 4.21 25.45 -3.64
C PHE A 51 3.11 26.22 -2.91
N LEU A 52 2.48 25.64 -1.88
CA LEU A 52 1.47 26.35 -1.08
C LEU A 52 2.06 27.55 -0.34
N LYS A 53 3.25 27.40 0.26
CA LYS A 53 3.95 28.51 0.94
C LYS A 53 4.29 29.67 0.00
N GLU A 54 4.59 29.37 -1.27
CA GLU A 54 4.94 30.39 -2.28
C GLU A 54 3.72 31.08 -2.89
N THR A 55 2.56 30.42 -2.92
CA THR A 55 1.39 30.87 -3.71
C THR A 55 0.20 31.34 -2.90
N LEU A 56 0.07 30.91 -1.64
CA LEU A 56 -1.01 31.36 -0.77
C LEU A 56 -0.70 32.74 -0.17
N ASP A 57 -1.75 33.55 -0.01
CA ASP A 57 -1.65 34.89 0.57
C ASP A 57 -1.39 34.78 2.09
N PRO A 58 -0.28 35.33 2.62
CA PRO A 58 -0.03 35.37 4.06
C PRO A 58 -1.06 36.18 4.86
N GLY A 59 -1.81 37.07 4.19
CA GLY A 59 -2.86 37.87 4.82
C GLY A 59 -4.16 37.11 5.08
N ASP A 60 -4.33 35.92 4.48
CA ASP A 60 -5.52 35.09 4.64
C ASP A 60 -5.38 34.16 5.86
N GLN A 61 -6.40 34.17 6.73
CA GLN A 61 -6.44 33.35 7.94
C GLN A 61 -6.56 31.85 7.62
N GLU A 62 -7.08 31.49 6.44
CA GLU A 62 -7.19 30.09 5.99
C GLU A 62 -5.87 29.50 5.50
N THR A 63 -4.88 30.33 5.15
CA THR A 63 -3.59 29.89 4.62
C THR A 63 -2.85 28.99 5.60
N ASN A 64 -2.69 29.41 6.85
CA ASN A 64 -2.01 28.63 7.88
C ASN A 64 -2.77 27.34 8.24
N THR A 65 -4.10 27.40 8.24
CA THR A 65 -4.96 26.22 8.46
C THR A 65 -4.77 25.20 7.33
N THR A 66 -4.72 25.66 6.09
CA THR A 66 -4.50 24.82 4.91
C THR A 66 -3.11 24.20 4.89
N ILE A 67 -2.07 24.97 5.23
CA ILE A 67 -0.70 24.47 5.31
C ILE A 67 -0.56 23.41 6.42
N ARG A 68 -1.09 23.68 7.63
CA ARG A 68 -1.11 22.69 8.72
C ARG A 68 -1.82 21.41 8.32
N GLY A 69 -3.03 21.53 7.76
CA GLY A 69 -3.79 20.39 7.27
C GLY A 69 -3.02 19.60 6.21
N THR A 70 -2.25 20.27 5.36
CA THR A 70 -1.40 19.62 4.35
C THR A 70 -0.23 18.88 4.99
N PHE A 71 0.43 19.44 6.01
CA PHE A 71 1.44 18.73 6.78
C PHE A 71 0.87 17.49 7.46
N GLU A 72 -0.28 17.60 8.11
CA GLU A 72 -0.96 16.46 8.74
C GLU A 72 -1.28 15.35 7.72
N HIS A 73 -1.83 15.70 6.56
CA HIS A 73 -2.05 14.74 5.50
C HIS A 73 -0.75 14.09 5.01
N ALA A 74 0.33 14.87 4.87
CA ALA A 74 1.62 14.37 4.43
C ALA A 74 2.22 13.35 5.41
N VAL A 75 2.21 13.65 6.72
CA VAL A 75 2.77 12.75 7.73
C VAL A 75 1.90 11.51 7.96
N LEU A 76 0.57 11.62 7.81
CA LEU A 76 -0.32 10.47 7.84
C LEU A 76 -0.10 9.53 6.63
N ALA A 77 0.22 10.09 5.47
CA ALA A 77 0.42 9.33 4.23
C ALA A 77 1.84 8.75 4.10
N ALA A 78 2.87 9.51 4.45
CA ALA A 78 4.27 9.20 4.16
C ALA A 78 5.22 9.37 5.37
N GLY A 79 4.72 9.80 6.53
CA GLY A 79 5.54 10.09 7.72
C GLY A 79 6.13 8.85 8.38
N THR A 80 5.67 7.65 8.03
CA THR A 80 6.23 6.37 8.49
C THR A 80 7.30 5.80 7.55
N ASP A 81 7.60 6.48 6.43
CA ASP A 81 8.75 6.12 5.60
C ASP A 81 10.04 6.36 6.38
N PHE A 82 10.97 5.40 6.32
CA PHE A 82 12.26 5.47 6.99
C PHE A 82 13.11 6.68 6.57
N ARG A 83 12.85 7.27 5.38
CA ARG A 83 13.54 8.45 4.84
C ARG A 83 12.65 9.71 4.84
N SER A 84 11.63 9.74 5.71
CA SER A 84 10.71 10.89 5.86
C SER A 84 11.28 12.05 6.68
N ASP A 85 12.53 11.98 7.13
CA ASP A 85 13.16 12.95 8.05
C ASP A 85 12.94 14.40 7.64
N LYS A 86 13.17 14.72 6.36
CA LYS A 86 13.03 16.09 5.82
C LYS A 86 11.61 16.64 5.93
N LEU A 87 10.59 15.79 5.80
CA LEU A 87 9.20 16.21 5.92
C LEU A 87 8.89 16.61 7.36
N TRP A 88 9.33 15.80 8.32
CA TRP A 88 9.18 16.09 9.74
C TRP A 88 9.94 17.35 10.16
N GLU A 89 11.19 17.50 9.74
CA GLU A 89 11.97 18.72 10.00
C GLU A 89 11.30 19.97 9.41
N MET A 90 10.76 19.87 8.20
CA MET A 90 10.05 20.97 7.58
C MET A 90 8.76 21.34 8.34
N TYR A 91 8.08 20.35 8.92
CA TYR A 91 6.89 20.59 9.74
C TYR A 91 7.25 21.25 11.07
N ILE A 92 8.25 20.72 11.77
CA ILE A 92 8.78 21.26 13.03
C ILE A 92 9.22 22.71 12.86
N ASN A 93 10.01 22.99 11.81
CA ASN A 93 10.48 24.35 11.54
C ASN A 93 9.31 25.30 11.27
N TRP A 94 8.30 24.85 10.52
CA TRP A 94 7.13 25.67 10.21
C TRP A 94 6.31 26.03 11.46
N GLU A 95 6.01 25.06 12.34
CA GLU A 95 5.29 25.37 13.58
C GLU A 95 6.11 26.26 14.53
N ASN A 96 7.43 26.09 14.54
CA ASN A 96 8.32 26.96 15.31
C ASN A 96 8.31 28.39 14.77
N GLU A 97 8.30 28.59 13.44
CA GLU A 97 8.14 29.91 12.80
C GLU A 97 6.78 30.55 13.13
N GLN A 98 5.72 29.74 13.31
CA GLN A 98 4.42 30.24 13.78
C GLN A 98 4.40 30.57 15.29
N GLY A 99 5.44 30.21 16.04
CA GLY A 99 5.51 30.39 17.49
C GLY A 99 4.68 29.38 18.29
N ASN A 100 4.13 28.34 17.66
CA ASN A 100 3.27 27.34 18.28
C ASN A 100 4.11 26.23 18.92
N LEU A 101 4.84 26.56 20.00
CA LEU A 101 5.79 25.63 20.63
C LEU A 101 5.14 24.34 21.17
N ARG A 102 3.85 24.39 21.52
CA ARG A 102 3.07 23.19 21.92
C ARG A 102 2.82 22.23 20.76
N GLU A 103 2.61 22.77 19.57
CA GLU A 103 2.44 21.94 18.38
C GLU A 103 3.79 21.38 17.95
N VAL A 104 4.89 22.15 18.12
CA VAL A 104 6.26 21.64 17.93
C VAL A 104 6.54 20.44 18.83
N THR A 105 6.21 20.50 20.11
CA THR A 105 6.36 19.34 21.02
C THR A 105 5.46 18.18 20.62
N ALA A 106 4.19 18.42 20.29
CA ALA A 106 3.30 17.38 19.80
C ALA A 106 3.83 16.68 18.53
N VAL A 107 4.51 17.41 17.64
CA VAL A 107 5.17 16.83 16.46
C VAL A 107 6.37 15.99 16.88
N TYR A 108 7.19 16.44 17.84
CA TYR A 108 8.31 15.66 18.40
C TYR A 108 7.84 14.36 19.05
N ASP A 109 6.78 14.39 19.87
CA ASP A 109 6.19 13.22 20.53
C ASP A 109 5.82 12.13 19.52
N ARG A 110 5.38 12.54 18.32
CA ARG A 110 5.04 11.61 17.22
C ARG A 110 6.29 11.05 16.53
N ILE A 111 7.22 11.90 16.08
CA ILE A 111 8.37 11.44 15.29
C ILE A 111 9.38 10.64 16.11
N LEU A 112 9.52 10.90 17.41
CA LEU A 112 10.44 10.15 18.27
C LEU A 112 10.02 8.68 18.46
N GLY A 113 8.74 8.36 18.25
CA GLY A 113 8.22 6.99 18.20
C GLY A 113 8.28 6.32 16.82
N ILE A 114 8.74 7.03 15.77
CA ILE A 114 8.78 6.51 14.40
C ILE A 114 10.24 6.21 14.00
N PRO A 115 10.55 4.98 13.54
CA PRO A 115 11.87 4.65 13.04
C PRO A 115 12.20 5.41 11.76
N THR A 116 13.25 6.24 11.80
CA THR A 116 13.75 7.03 10.68
C THR A 116 15.26 6.93 10.54
N GLN A 117 15.81 7.36 9.41
CA GLN A 117 17.25 7.31 9.16
C GLN A 117 18.02 8.24 10.08
N LEU A 118 17.47 9.41 10.41
CA LEU A 118 18.10 10.44 11.24
C LEU A 118 17.40 10.59 12.60
N TYR A 119 16.82 9.50 13.14
CA TYR A 119 16.15 9.49 14.46
C TYR A 119 16.96 10.15 15.58
N SER A 120 18.28 9.97 15.60
CA SER A 120 19.19 10.60 16.58
C SER A 120 19.31 12.12 16.41
N HIS A 121 19.23 12.61 15.18
CA HIS A 121 19.20 14.04 14.90
C HIS A 121 17.92 14.70 15.43
N HIS A 122 16.75 14.07 15.19
CA HIS A 122 15.47 14.56 15.72
C HIS A 122 15.50 14.65 17.24
N PHE A 123 16.07 13.64 17.91
CA PHE A 123 16.19 13.64 19.36
C PHE A 123 17.15 14.70 19.89
N GLN A 124 18.27 14.95 19.21
CA GLN A 124 19.17 16.05 19.57
C GLN A 124 18.47 17.41 19.44
N ARG A 125 17.72 17.63 18.35
CA ARG A 125 16.96 18.87 18.16
C ARG A 125 15.83 19.03 19.18
N PHE A 126 15.20 17.93 19.59
CA PHE A 126 14.23 17.93 20.69
C PHE A 126 14.88 18.41 22.00
N LYS A 127 16.06 17.89 22.35
CA LYS A 127 16.81 18.34 23.54
C LYS A 127 17.11 19.84 23.48
N GLU A 128 17.56 20.34 22.34
CA GLU A 128 17.80 21.77 22.12
C GLU A 128 16.51 22.60 22.24
N HIS A 129 15.40 22.12 21.70
CA HIS A 129 14.10 22.75 21.83
C HIS A 129 13.65 22.85 23.29
N VAL A 130 13.80 21.79 24.09
CA VAL A 130 13.48 21.80 25.53
C VAL A 130 14.39 22.73 26.33
N GLN A 131 15.70 22.76 26.02
CA GLN A 131 16.66 23.61 26.72
C GLN A 131 16.49 25.10 26.41
N ASN A 132 16.09 25.45 25.19
CA ASN A 132 15.98 26.84 24.76
C ASN A 132 14.61 27.48 25.05
N ASN A 133 13.61 26.70 25.48
CA ASN A 133 12.25 27.18 25.72
C ASN A 133 11.78 26.94 27.16
N LEU A 134 10.69 27.61 27.57
CA LEU A 134 10.11 27.45 28.91
C LEU A 134 9.10 26.29 28.93
N PRO A 135 9.14 25.37 29.91
CA PRO A 135 8.24 24.22 29.96
C PRO A 135 6.74 24.53 29.91
N ARG A 136 6.31 25.70 30.42
CA ARG A 136 4.91 26.17 30.36
C ARG A 136 4.39 26.39 28.93
N ASP A 137 5.29 26.71 28.01
CA ASP A 137 5.00 27.01 26.62
C ASP A 137 5.07 25.73 25.75
N LEU A 138 5.64 24.65 26.31
CA LEU A 138 5.82 23.34 25.67
C LEU A 138 4.67 22.37 25.95
N LEU A 139 4.09 22.45 27.14
CA LEU A 139 3.09 21.50 27.62
C LEU A 139 1.70 22.15 27.68
N THR A 140 0.65 21.31 27.61
CA THR A 140 -0.69 21.74 28.00
C THR A 140 -0.73 22.06 29.49
N GLY A 141 -1.68 22.89 29.93
CA GLY A 141 -1.81 23.25 31.35
C GLY A 141 -1.96 22.03 32.26
N GLU A 142 -2.70 21.01 31.80
CA GLU A 142 -2.89 19.76 32.54
C GLU A 142 -1.58 18.96 32.67
N GLN A 143 -0.85 18.76 31.57
CA GLN A 143 0.44 18.06 31.57
C GLN A 143 1.47 18.80 32.42
N PHE A 144 1.50 20.13 32.36
CA PHE A 144 2.40 20.95 33.15
C PHE A 144 2.12 20.80 34.65
N ILE A 145 0.85 20.89 35.06
CA ILE A 145 0.44 20.73 36.46
C ILE A 145 0.75 19.31 36.95
N GLN A 146 0.50 18.29 36.13
CA GLN A 146 0.82 16.91 36.46
C GLN A 146 2.32 16.72 36.69
N LEU A 147 3.17 17.21 35.77
CA LEU A 147 4.62 17.12 35.88
C LEU A 147 5.12 17.80 37.16
N ARG A 148 4.55 18.97 37.51
CA ARG A 148 4.88 19.68 38.75
C ARG A 148 4.53 18.87 39.99
N ARG A 149 3.37 18.21 40.02
CA ARG A 149 2.98 17.32 41.14
C ARG A 149 3.89 16.11 41.25
N GLU A 150 4.26 15.50 40.12
CA GLU A 150 5.18 14.36 40.10
C GLU A 150 6.53 14.75 40.71
N LEU A 151 7.12 15.87 40.29
CA LEU A 151 8.37 16.37 40.86
C LEU A 151 8.24 16.69 42.35
N ALA A 152 7.16 17.36 42.77
CA ALA A 152 6.94 17.69 44.17
C ALA A 152 6.79 16.44 45.06
N SER A 153 6.17 15.37 44.56
CA SER A 153 6.07 14.11 45.30
C SER A 153 7.43 13.43 45.48
N VAL A 154 8.31 13.46 44.48
CA VAL A 154 9.68 12.93 44.57
C VAL A 154 10.52 13.74 45.56
N ASN A 155 10.38 15.07 45.56
CA ASN A 155 11.06 15.94 46.51
C ASN A 155 10.54 15.79 47.96
N GLY A 156 9.25 15.51 48.15
CA GLY A 156 8.64 15.28 49.47
C GLY A 156 9.08 13.98 50.16
N HIS A 157 9.50 12.96 49.40
CA HIS A 157 10.04 11.70 49.96
C HIS A 157 11.51 11.80 50.38
N SER A 158 12.15 12.96 50.21
CA SER A 158 13.59 13.14 50.47
C SER A 158 13.93 13.63 51.88
N GLY A 159 12.96 13.83 52.78
CA GLY A 159 13.23 14.03 54.20
C GLY A 159 12.19 14.84 54.97
N ASP A 160 11.18 14.16 55.53
CA ASP A 160 10.60 14.52 56.82
C ASP A 160 9.78 13.33 57.38
N ASP A 161 10.17 12.80 58.54
CA ASP A 161 9.40 11.82 59.34
C ASP A 161 8.28 12.56 60.11
N GLY A 162 7.38 13.22 59.37
CA GLY A 162 6.20 13.92 59.91
C GLY A 162 4.89 13.15 59.68
N PRO A 163 3.85 13.31 60.52
CA PRO A 163 2.59 12.60 60.35
C PRO A 163 1.89 13.00 59.03
N PRO A 164 1.12 12.09 58.40
CA PRO A 164 0.52 12.32 57.08
C PRO A 164 -0.52 13.45 57.15
N GLY A 165 -0.10 14.66 56.80
CA GLY A 165 -0.96 15.81 56.54
C GLY A 165 -1.37 15.82 55.07
N ASP A 166 -2.64 16.17 54.83
CA ASP A 166 -3.37 16.21 53.56
C ASP A 166 -2.83 17.22 52.50
N ASP A 167 -1.59 17.67 52.60
CA ASP A 167 -1.04 18.73 51.75
C ASP A 167 -0.20 18.16 50.60
N LEU A 168 -0.86 17.43 49.69
CA LEU A 168 -0.33 17.21 48.35
C LEU A 168 -0.31 18.57 47.62
N PRO A 169 0.86 19.06 47.15
CA PRO A 169 0.94 20.35 46.48
C PRO A 169 0.06 20.34 45.23
N SER A 170 -0.82 21.33 45.11
CA SER A 170 -1.86 21.39 44.08
C SER A 170 -1.29 21.45 42.64
N GLY A 171 -0.01 21.83 42.50
CA GLY A 171 0.65 22.13 41.23
C GLY A 171 0.28 23.50 40.65
N ILE A 172 -0.55 24.25 41.35
CA ILE A 172 -1.04 25.59 40.99
C ILE A 172 -0.33 26.69 41.81
N GLU A 173 0.53 26.30 42.74
CA GLU A 173 1.27 27.25 43.59
C GLU A 173 2.32 28.02 42.77
N ASP A 174 2.24 29.34 42.81
CA ASP A 174 3.24 30.22 42.21
C ASP A 174 4.49 30.29 43.11
N ILE A 175 5.61 29.78 42.59
CA ILE A 175 6.91 29.91 43.26
C ILE A 175 7.37 31.36 43.14
N THR A 176 7.35 32.08 44.25
CA THR A 176 7.73 33.51 44.32
C THR A 176 9.25 33.73 44.38
N ASP A 177 10.03 32.70 44.73
CA ASP A 177 11.49 32.74 44.81
C ASP A 177 12.13 32.46 43.43
N PRO A 178 12.86 33.43 42.84
CA PRO A 178 13.48 33.27 41.52
C PRO A 178 14.46 32.08 41.44
N ALA A 179 15.20 31.79 42.52
CA ALA A 179 16.19 30.70 42.51
C ALA A 179 15.51 29.32 42.53
N LYS A 180 14.40 29.20 43.27
CA LYS A 180 13.57 27.99 43.28
C LYS A 180 12.85 27.78 41.96
N LEU A 181 12.39 28.87 41.33
CA LEU A 181 11.75 28.81 40.01
C LEU A 181 12.72 28.32 38.93
N ILE A 182 13.98 28.80 38.93
CA ILE A 182 15.02 28.32 38.00
C ILE A 182 15.29 26.82 38.21
N THR A 183 15.41 26.40 39.47
CA THR A 183 15.63 24.98 39.81
C THR A 183 14.47 24.10 39.37
N GLU A 184 13.22 24.56 39.57
CA GLU A 184 12.02 23.86 39.12
C GLU A 184 12.00 23.71 37.60
N ILE A 185 12.25 24.80 36.87
CA ILE A 185 12.29 24.80 35.39
C ILE A 185 13.33 23.79 34.89
N GLU A 186 14.52 23.75 35.51
CA GLU A 186 15.57 22.83 35.09
C GLU A 186 15.23 21.36 35.42
N ASN A 187 14.61 21.12 36.58
CA ASN A 187 14.10 19.78 36.94
C ASN A 187 13.00 19.32 35.97
N MET A 188 12.09 20.22 35.57
CA MET A 188 11.07 19.93 34.56
C MET A 188 11.70 19.58 33.20
N ARG A 189 12.68 20.37 32.75
CA ARG A 189 13.42 20.07 31.50
C ARG A 189 14.11 18.72 31.56
N HIS A 190 14.79 18.42 32.66
CA HIS A 190 15.46 17.13 32.84
C HIS A 190 14.46 15.97 32.77
N ARG A 191 13.32 16.09 33.47
CA ARG A 191 12.29 15.06 33.48
C ARG A 191 11.64 14.86 32.11
N ILE A 192 11.36 15.94 31.37
CA ILE A 192 10.85 15.86 29.99
C ILE A 192 11.85 15.12 29.10
N ILE A 193 13.14 15.45 29.19
CA ILE A 193 14.19 14.79 28.39
C ILE A 193 14.31 13.31 28.77
N GLU A 194 14.21 12.97 30.07
CA GLU A 194 14.27 11.59 30.56
C GLU A 194 13.14 10.72 29.99
N ILE A 195 11.89 11.22 30.03
CA ILE A 195 10.73 10.52 29.45
C ILE A 195 10.95 10.22 27.96
N HIS A 196 11.46 11.20 27.20
CA HIS A 196 11.71 11.03 25.77
C HIS A 196 12.96 10.20 25.48
N GLN A 197 13.91 10.11 26.41
CA GLN A 197 15.09 9.26 26.29
C GLN A 197 14.67 7.78 26.28
N GLU A 198 13.68 7.37 27.08
CA GLU A 198 13.16 6.01 27.05
C GLU A 198 12.50 5.69 25.70
N MET A 199 11.66 6.61 25.20
CA MET A 199 11.03 6.48 23.87
C MET A 199 12.08 6.41 22.75
N PHE A 200 13.10 7.25 22.82
CA PHE A 200 14.22 7.24 21.89
C PHE A 200 14.98 5.91 21.93
N ASN A 201 15.30 5.38 23.11
CA ASN A 201 16.03 4.11 23.26
C ASN A 201 15.24 2.94 22.66
N TYR A 202 13.91 2.93 22.87
CA TYR A 202 13.03 1.95 22.25
C TYR A 202 13.04 2.06 20.71
N ASN A 203 12.88 3.29 20.19
CA ASN A 203 12.91 3.54 18.76
C ASN A 203 14.28 3.21 18.13
N GLU A 204 15.38 3.51 18.80
CA GLU A 204 16.74 3.15 18.39
C GLU A 204 16.88 1.62 18.20
N HIS A 205 16.32 0.84 19.13
CA HIS A 205 16.29 -0.61 18.99
C HIS A 205 15.47 -1.06 17.77
N GLU A 206 14.31 -0.45 17.54
CA GLU A 206 13.47 -0.73 16.36
C GLU A 206 14.14 -0.30 15.04
N VAL A 207 14.90 0.80 15.02
CA VAL A 207 15.72 1.24 13.88
C VAL A 207 16.83 0.23 13.61
N SER A 208 17.55 -0.20 14.65
CA SER A 208 18.67 -1.14 14.54
C SER A 208 18.25 -2.47 13.87
N LYS A 209 17.06 -3.00 14.22
CA LYS A 209 16.48 -4.20 13.59
C LYS A 209 16.29 -4.07 12.07
N ARG A 210 16.09 -2.84 11.58
CA ARG A 210 15.70 -2.54 10.19
C ARG A 210 16.82 -1.91 9.37
N TRP A 211 17.87 -1.45 10.03
CA TRP A 211 18.94 -0.67 9.44
C TRP A 211 19.56 -1.34 8.21
N THR A 212 19.92 -2.62 8.34
CA THR A 212 20.57 -3.37 7.25
C THR A 212 19.66 -3.54 6.04
N PHE A 213 18.37 -3.75 6.25
CA PHE A 213 17.37 -3.84 5.18
C PHE A 213 17.20 -2.51 4.46
N GLU A 214 17.04 -1.40 5.21
CA GLU A 214 16.85 -0.06 4.67
C GLU A 214 18.11 0.46 3.95
N GLU A 215 19.31 0.13 4.44
CA GLU A 215 20.58 0.40 3.77
C GLU A 215 20.74 -0.43 2.49
N GLY A 216 20.21 -1.66 2.48
CA GLY A 216 20.17 -2.56 1.32
C GLY A 216 19.33 -2.01 0.16
N ILE A 217 18.40 -1.10 0.43
CA ILE A 217 17.57 -0.44 -0.60
C ILE A 217 18.37 0.70 -1.25
N LYS A 218 19.00 0.41 -2.39
CA LYS A 218 19.77 1.40 -3.16
C LYS A 218 18.90 2.29 -4.05
N ARG A 219 17.72 1.81 -4.46
CA ARG A 219 16.78 2.56 -5.30
C ARG A 219 15.36 2.50 -4.70
N PRO A 220 14.97 3.47 -3.86
CA PRO A 220 13.65 3.51 -3.21
C PRO A 220 12.53 4.10 -4.11
N TYR A 221 12.89 4.55 -5.32
CA TYR A 221 11.97 5.15 -6.28
C TYR A 221 11.80 4.25 -7.52
N PHE A 222 10.70 4.46 -8.24
CA PHE A 222 10.43 3.74 -9.48
C PHE A 222 11.44 4.11 -10.57
N HIS A 223 11.96 3.10 -11.27
CA HIS A 223 12.69 3.28 -12.52
C HIS A 223 12.53 2.05 -13.41
N VAL A 224 12.38 2.27 -14.72
CA VAL A 224 12.23 1.22 -15.74
C VAL A 224 13.39 0.22 -15.85
N LYS A 225 14.58 0.54 -15.33
CA LYS A 225 15.74 -0.36 -15.39
C LYS A 225 15.53 -1.49 -14.38
N PRO A 226 15.74 -2.76 -14.74
CA PRO A 226 15.63 -3.85 -13.79
C PRO A 226 16.49 -3.63 -12.54
N LEU A 227 15.95 -3.97 -11.37
CA LEU A 227 16.69 -4.13 -10.14
C LEU A 227 17.54 -5.39 -10.17
N GLU A 228 18.66 -5.33 -9.45
CA GLU A 228 19.53 -6.47 -9.22
C GLU A 228 18.85 -7.51 -8.32
N LYS A 229 19.19 -8.79 -8.53
CA LYS A 229 18.64 -9.90 -7.73
C LYS A 229 18.89 -9.73 -6.22
N ALA A 230 20.02 -9.13 -5.83
CA ALA A 230 20.32 -8.85 -4.43
C ALA A 230 19.32 -7.88 -3.81
N GLN A 231 18.91 -6.82 -4.52
CA GLN A 231 17.90 -5.88 -4.04
C GLN A 231 16.51 -6.52 -3.98
N LEU A 232 16.15 -7.37 -4.97
CA LEU A 232 14.89 -8.12 -4.92
C LEU A 232 14.86 -9.08 -3.72
N LYS A 233 15.99 -9.73 -3.41
CA LYS A 233 16.13 -10.58 -2.23
C LYS A 233 15.97 -9.76 -0.94
N ASN A 234 16.65 -8.62 -0.83
CA ASN A 234 16.53 -7.71 0.30
C ASN A 234 15.08 -7.28 0.56
N TRP A 235 14.34 -6.89 -0.49
CA TRP A 235 12.92 -6.56 -0.36
C TRP A 235 12.07 -7.74 0.12
N LYS A 236 12.32 -8.95 -0.36
CA LYS A 236 11.58 -10.14 0.05
C LYS A 236 11.80 -10.46 1.52
N GLU A 237 13.05 -10.44 1.97
CA GLU A 237 13.45 -10.72 3.35
C GLU A 237 12.95 -9.62 4.29
N TYR A 238 13.01 -8.36 3.87
CA TYR A 238 12.50 -7.26 4.70
C TYR A 238 10.97 -7.32 4.85
N LEU A 239 10.24 -7.62 3.77
CA LEU A 239 8.79 -7.84 3.84
C LEU A 239 8.44 -9.01 4.76
N GLU A 240 9.18 -10.11 4.72
CA GLU A 240 8.97 -11.25 5.63
C GLU A 240 9.21 -10.87 7.08
N PHE A 241 10.28 -10.11 7.35
CA PHE A 241 10.58 -9.60 8.68
C PHE A 241 9.43 -8.74 9.24
N GLU A 242 8.92 -7.77 8.49
CA GLU A 242 7.80 -6.94 8.96
C GLU A 242 6.49 -7.73 9.05
N ILE A 243 6.24 -8.71 8.17
CA ILE A 243 5.03 -9.55 8.26
C ILE A 243 5.01 -10.32 9.59
N GLU A 244 6.16 -10.80 10.05
CA GLU A 244 6.27 -11.60 11.28
C GLU A 244 6.26 -10.74 12.55
N ASN A 245 6.90 -9.56 12.51
CA ASN A 245 7.19 -8.78 13.73
C ASN A 245 6.49 -7.42 13.79
N GLY A 246 6.05 -6.89 12.65
CA GLY A 246 5.51 -5.55 12.50
C GLY A 246 3.99 -5.47 12.72
N THR A 247 3.48 -4.25 12.84
CA THR A 247 2.04 -4.00 12.84
C THR A 247 1.48 -4.12 11.42
N HIS A 248 0.18 -4.40 11.28
CA HIS A 248 -0.48 -4.45 9.97
C HIS A 248 -0.24 -3.17 9.15
N GLU A 249 -0.34 -2.00 9.79
CA GLU A 249 -0.11 -0.72 9.14
C GLU A 249 1.32 -0.59 8.60
N ARG A 250 2.32 -0.99 9.39
CA ARG A 250 3.73 -0.97 8.97
C ARG A 250 4.00 -1.91 7.81
N VAL A 251 3.40 -3.10 7.82
CA VAL A 251 3.49 -4.07 6.73
C VAL A 251 2.89 -3.51 5.45
N VAL A 252 1.70 -2.90 5.54
CA VAL A 252 1.04 -2.26 4.39
C VAL A 252 1.88 -1.11 3.82
N VAL A 253 2.43 -0.24 4.67
CA VAL A 253 3.33 0.84 4.25
C VAL A 253 4.56 0.28 3.54
N LEU A 254 5.20 -0.77 4.09
CA LEU A 254 6.36 -1.38 3.46
C LEU A 254 6.01 -2.05 2.12
N PHE A 255 4.86 -2.71 2.01
CA PHE A 255 4.39 -3.25 0.74
C PHE A 255 4.18 -2.16 -0.29
N GLU A 256 3.53 -1.05 0.07
CA GLU A 256 3.30 0.08 -0.83
C GLU A 256 4.63 0.71 -1.29
N ARG A 257 5.60 0.90 -0.39
CA ARG A 257 6.98 1.31 -0.75
C ARG A 257 7.66 0.33 -1.69
N CYS A 258 7.51 -0.98 -1.43
CA CYS A 258 8.07 -2.03 -2.26
C CYS A 258 7.50 -2.00 -3.68
N VAL A 259 6.16 -1.90 -3.84
CA VAL A 259 5.54 -1.89 -5.17
C VAL A 259 5.78 -0.61 -5.95
N ILE A 260 6.15 0.51 -5.31
CA ILE A 260 6.69 1.69 -6.02
C ILE A 260 8.02 1.35 -6.69
N SER A 261 8.98 0.80 -5.94
CA SER A 261 10.32 0.47 -6.45
C SER A 261 10.31 -0.73 -7.41
N CYS A 262 9.47 -1.71 -7.10
CA CYS A 262 9.40 -3.03 -7.73
C CYS A 262 8.15 -3.19 -8.60
N ALA A 263 7.54 -2.10 -9.09
CA ALA A 263 6.27 -2.12 -9.82
C ALA A 263 6.22 -3.10 -11.01
N LEU A 264 7.35 -3.36 -11.66
CA LEU A 264 7.46 -4.24 -12.83
C LEU A 264 7.61 -5.74 -12.49
N TYR A 265 7.60 -6.10 -11.20
CA TYR A 265 7.82 -7.46 -10.71
C TYR A 265 6.52 -8.04 -10.13
N GLU A 266 5.83 -8.87 -10.91
CA GLU A 266 4.53 -9.46 -10.53
C GLU A 266 4.57 -10.25 -9.21
N GLU A 267 5.72 -10.82 -8.85
CA GLU A 267 5.90 -11.57 -7.60
C GLU A 267 5.60 -10.76 -6.33
N PHE A 268 5.92 -9.46 -6.30
CA PHE A 268 5.66 -8.61 -5.14
C PHE A 268 4.19 -8.24 -5.03
N TRP A 269 3.53 -7.93 -6.16
CA TRP A 269 2.09 -7.70 -6.20
C TRP A 269 1.30 -8.94 -5.76
N ILE A 270 1.71 -10.12 -6.23
CA ILE A 270 1.09 -11.39 -5.83
C ILE A 270 1.30 -11.65 -4.33
N LYS A 271 2.50 -11.39 -3.80
CA LYS A 271 2.77 -11.53 -2.37
C LYS A 271 1.93 -10.55 -1.55
N TYR A 272 1.76 -9.32 -2.04
CA TYR A 272 0.94 -8.31 -1.38
C TYR A 272 -0.54 -8.70 -1.36
N ALA A 273 -1.08 -9.14 -2.50
CA ALA A 273 -2.45 -9.65 -2.59
C ALA A 273 -2.68 -10.81 -1.61
N LYS A 274 -1.77 -11.78 -1.54
CA LYS A 274 -1.84 -12.90 -0.57
C LYS A 274 -1.83 -12.44 0.88
N TYR A 275 -1.01 -11.45 1.22
CA TYR A 275 -1.04 -10.88 2.57
C TYR A 275 -2.41 -10.25 2.85
N MET A 276 -2.95 -9.50 1.90
CA MET A 276 -4.25 -8.83 2.04
C MET A 276 -5.45 -9.78 2.08
N GLU A 277 -5.35 -11.02 1.57
CA GLU A 277 -6.43 -12.02 1.65
C GLU A 277 -6.90 -12.27 3.08
N ASN A 278 -5.99 -12.20 4.06
CA ASN A 278 -6.31 -12.37 5.49
C ASN A 278 -6.84 -11.09 6.17
N HIS A 279 -6.84 -9.95 5.48
CA HIS A 279 -7.13 -8.65 6.08
C HIS A 279 -8.29 -7.89 5.42
N SER A 280 -8.40 -7.92 4.09
CA SER A 280 -9.44 -7.20 3.37
C SER A 280 -9.60 -7.70 1.94
N ILE A 281 -10.78 -8.24 1.63
CA ILE A 281 -11.18 -8.65 0.27
C ILE A 281 -11.06 -7.47 -0.71
N GLU A 282 -11.53 -6.28 -0.30
CA GLU A 282 -11.45 -5.09 -1.15
C GLU A 282 -10.01 -4.60 -1.34
N GLY A 283 -9.17 -4.76 -0.31
CA GLY A 283 -7.74 -4.53 -0.43
C GLY A 283 -7.10 -5.42 -1.51
N VAL A 284 -7.44 -6.71 -1.54
CA VAL A 284 -6.96 -7.64 -2.58
C VAL A 284 -7.40 -7.20 -3.97
N ARG A 285 -8.68 -6.81 -4.14
CA ARG A 285 -9.19 -6.26 -5.41
C ARG A 285 -8.41 -5.05 -5.86
N HIS A 286 -8.18 -4.11 -4.95
CA HIS A 286 -7.46 -2.88 -5.25
C HIS A 286 -6.01 -3.19 -5.67
N VAL A 287 -5.32 -4.08 -4.96
CA VAL A 287 -3.94 -4.51 -5.29
C VAL A 287 -3.88 -5.15 -6.68
N PHE A 288 -4.78 -6.10 -6.99
CA PHE A 288 -4.78 -6.75 -8.30
C PHE A 288 -5.16 -5.80 -9.43
N SER A 289 -6.17 -4.95 -9.21
CA SER A 289 -6.59 -3.94 -10.18
C SER A 289 -5.41 -3.03 -10.55
N ARG A 290 -4.71 -2.48 -9.55
CA ARG A 290 -3.55 -1.60 -9.77
C ARG A 290 -2.40 -2.33 -10.46
N ALA A 291 -2.10 -3.57 -10.04
CA ALA A 291 -1.09 -4.41 -10.69
C ALA A 291 -1.42 -4.65 -12.17
N CYS A 292 -2.65 -5.07 -12.49
CA CYS A 292 -3.03 -5.58 -13.79
C CYS A 292 -3.42 -4.48 -14.79
N THR A 293 -4.03 -3.39 -14.34
CA THR A 293 -4.54 -2.32 -15.22
C THR A 293 -3.52 -1.21 -15.46
N VAL A 294 -2.58 -1.00 -14.53
CA VAL A 294 -1.60 0.09 -14.60
C VAL A 294 -0.19 -0.43 -14.94
N HIS A 295 0.36 -1.32 -14.11
CA HIS A 295 1.79 -1.64 -14.17
C HIS A 295 2.14 -2.86 -15.01
N LEU A 296 1.30 -3.89 -15.00
CA LEU A 296 1.59 -5.22 -15.55
C LEU A 296 0.49 -5.72 -16.51
N PRO A 297 0.00 -4.93 -17.48
CA PRO A 297 -1.12 -5.32 -18.36
C PRO A 297 -0.81 -6.51 -19.26
N LYS A 298 0.47 -6.86 -19.45
CA LYS A 298 0.91 -7.95 -20.33
C LYS A 298 1.41 -9.19 -19.59
N LYS A 299 1.46 -9.18 -18.25
CA LYS A 299 1.96 -10.31 -17.46
C LYS A 299 0.81 -11.26 -17.10
N PRO A 300 0.78 -12.49 -17.63
CA PRO A 300 -0.42 -13.33 -17.51
C PRO A 300 -0.69 -13.82 -16.09
N MET A 301 0.33 -14.09 -15.26
CA MET A 301 0.10 -14.75 -13.97
C MET A 301 -0.74 -13.90 -13.02
N ALA A 302 -0.47 -12.59 -12.96
CA ALA A 302 -1.23 -11.66 -12.12
C ALA A 302 -2.72 -11.61 -12.50
N HIS A 303 -3.04 -11.48 -13.79
CA HIS A 303 -4.43 -11.46 -14.29
C HIS A 303 -5.16 -12.79 -14.02
N MET A 304 -4.44 -13.90 -14.13
CA MET A 304 -5.01 -15.24 -13.89
C MET A 304 -5.31 -15.49 -12.42
N LEU A 305 -4.47 -14.98 -11.52
CA LEU A 305 -4.72 -15.01 -10.08
C LEU A 305 -5.85 -14.06 -9.69
N TRP A 306 -5.91 -12.87 -10.29
CA TRP A 306 -7.02 -11.93 -10.06
C TRP A 306 -8.36 -12.52 -10.49
N ALA A 307 -8.46 -13.10 -11.69
CA ALA A 307 -9.69 -13.75 -12.13
C ALA A 307 -10.07 -14.94 -11.25
N ALA A 308 -9.09 -15.72 -10.76
CA ALA A 308 -9.35 -16.82 -9.82
C ALA A 308 -9.84 -16.31 -8.46
N PHE A 309 -9.30 -15.19 -7.98
CA PHE A 309 -9.75 -14.53 -6.77
C PHE A 309 -11.21 -14.03 -6.92
N GLU A 310 -11.55 -13.34 -8.00
CA GLU A 310 -12.94 -12.88 -8.23
C GLU A 310 -13.92 -14.05 -8.34
N GLU A 311 -13.51 -15.15 -9.00
CA GLU A 311 -14.29 -16.39 -9.03
C GLU A 311 -14.52 -16.96 -7.62
N GLN A 312 -13.49 -16.99 -6.77
CA GLN A 312 -13.58 -17.45 -5.39
C GLN A 312 -14.50 -16.56 -4.53
N GLN A 313 -14.53 -15.25 -4.79
CA GLN A 313 -15.41 -14.31 -4.11
C GLN A 313 -16.86 -14.30 -4.68
N GLY A 314 -17.14 -15.07 -5.74
CA GLY A 314 -18.45 -15.14 -6.38
C GLY A 314 -18.70 -14.08 -7.46
N ASN A 315 -17.74 -13.22 -7.76
CA ASN A 315 -17.82 -12.18 -8.80
C ASN A 315 -17.49 -12.75 -10.18
N ILE A 316 -18.28 -13.71 -10.65
CA ILE A 316 -17.99 -14.49 -11.86
C ILE A 316 -17.94 -13.62 -13.12
N ASN A 317 -18.82 -12.63 -13.21
CA ASN A 317 -18.84 -11.71 -14.35
C ASN A 317 -17.57 -10.86 -14.45
N GLU A 318 -17.01 -10.46 -13.31
CA GLU A 318 -15.77 -9.70 -13.30
C GLU A 318 -14.60 -10.58 -13.75
N ALA A 319 -14.52 -11.82 -13.26
CA ALA A 319 -13.54 -12.80 -13.73
C ALA A 319 -13.61 -13.01 -15.26
N ARG A 320 -14.82 -13.02 -15.85
CA ARG A 320 -15.00 -13.09 -17.32
C ARG A 320 -14.44 -11.86 -18.01
N ILE A 321 -14.73 -10.67 -17.49
CA ILE A 321 -14.26 -9.39 -18.06
C ILE A 321 -12.73 -9.32 -18.00
N ILE A 322 -12.12 -9.66 -16.87
CA ILE A 322 -10.66 -9.69 -16.69
C ILE A 322 -10.01 -10.60 -17.74
N LEU A 323 -10.49 -11.85 -17.88
CA LEU A 323 -9.89 -12.78 -18.82
C LEU A 323 -10.12 -12.38 -20.28
N ARG A 324 -11.29 -11.81 -20.61
CA ARG A 324 -11.60 -11.31 -21.96
C ARG A 324 -10.70 -10.13 -22.33
N THR A 325 -10.63 -9.11 -21.48
CA THR A 325 -9.80 -7.92 -21.71
C THR A 325 -8.32 -8.27 -21.79
N PHE A 326 -7.84 -9.20 -20.97
CA PHE A 326 -6.46 -9.69 -21.07
C PHE A 326 -6.20 -10.43 -22.37
N GLU A 327 -7.12 -11.27 -22.84
CA GLU A 327 -6.99 -11.97 -24.13
C GLU A 327 -6.97 -11.00 -25.32
N GLU A 328 -7.78 -9.93 -25.27
CA GLU A 328 -7.78 -8.86 -26.26
C GLU A 328 -6.45 -8.08 -26.26
N CYS A 329 -5.84 -7.90 -25.08
CA CYS A 329 -4.55 -7.22 -24.93
C CYS A 329 -3.36 -8.09 -25.38
N VAL A 330 -3.39 -9.40 -25.07
CA VAL A 330 -2.30 -10.34 -25.36
C VAL A 330 -2.82 -11.56 -26.12
N LEU A 331 -2.80 -11.42 -27.45
CA LEU A 331 -3.29 -12.43 -28.38
C LEU A 331 -2.47 -13.73 -28.37
N GLY A 332 -3.14 -14.87 -28.53
CA GLY A 332 -2.50 -16.17 -28.79
C GLY A 332 -2.02 -16.93 -27.55
N LEU A 333 -2.36 -16.48 -26.34
CA LEU A 333 -2.03 -17.21 -25.12
C LEU A 333 -3.06 -18.31 -24.82
N ALA A 334 -2.74 -19.54 -25.21
CA ALA A 334 -3.60 -20.72 -24.97
C ALA A 334 -4.04 -20.87 -23.50
N MET A 335 -3.17 -20.52 -22.54
CA MET A 335 -3.51 -20.58 -21.12
C MET A 335 -4.71 -19.69 -20.74
N VAL A 336 -4.89 -18.55 -21.40
CA VAL A 336 -5.98 -17.61 -21.13
C VAL A 336 -7.29 -18.18 -21.67
N ARG A 337 -7.28 -18.61 -22.94
CA ARG A 337 -8.44 -19.26 -23.57
C ARG A 337 -8.89 -20.48 -22.77
N LEU A 338 -7.96 -21.33 -22.33
CA LEU A 338 -8.28 -22.49 -21.51
C LEU A 338 -8.86 -22.12 -20.13
N ARG A 339 -8.41 -21.02 -19.53
CA ARG A 339 -8.98 -20.54 -18.26
C ARG A 339 -10.40 -20.01 -18.44
N ARG A 340 -10.67 -19.24 -19.50
CA ARG A 340 -12.03 -18.79 -19.87
C ARG A 340 -12.98 -19.97 -20.05
N VAL A 341 -12.58 -20.96 -20.85
CA VAL A 341 -13.37 -22.19 -21.06
C VAL A 341 -13.61 -22.95 -19.76
N SER A 342 -12.61 -23.02 -18.89
CA SER A 342 -12.72 -23.72 -17.61
C SER A 342 -13.65 -22.99 -16.62
N LEU A 343 -13.63 -21.66 -16.63
CA LEU A 343 -14.56 -20.81 -15.87
C LEU A 343 -16.00 -21.08 -16.30
N GLU A 344 -16.30 -20.96 -17.60
CA GLU A 344 -17.66 -21.20 -18.10
C GLU A 344 -18.14 -22.63 -17.81
N ARG A 345 -17.26 -23.61 -17.94
CA ARG A 345 -17.57 -25.01 -17.62
C ARG A 345 -17.96 -25.20 -16.15
N ARG A 346 -17.21 -24.61 -15.20
CA ARG A 346 -17.49 -24.75 -13.76
C ARG A 346 -18.83 -24.11 -13.38
N HIS A 347 -19.25 -23.08 -14.11
CA HIS A 347 -20.52 -22.38 -13.89
C HIS A 347 -21.67 -22.83 -14.81
N GLY A 348 -21.52 -23.95 -15.51
CA GLY A 348 -22.61 -24.57 -16.28
C GLY A 348 -22.86 -23.99 -17.67
N ASN A 349 -22.11 -22.96 -18.09
CA ASN A 349 -22.23 -22.32 -19.40
C ASN A 349 -21.51 -23.14 -20.49
N MET A 350 -22.03 -24.33 -20.77
CA MET A 350 -21.42 -25.28 -21.70
C MET A 350 -21.41 -24.78 -23.15
N GLU A 351 -22.41 -23.99 -23.53
CA GLU A 351 -22.51 -23.40 -24.87
C GLU A 351 -21.39 -22.38 -25.11
N GLU A 352 -21.17 -21.47 -24.17
CA GLU A 352 -20.07 -20.49 -24.27
C GLU A 352 -18.70 -21.17 -24.20
N ALA A 353 -18.54 -22.18 -23.34
CA ALA A 353 -17.31 -22.98 -23.29
C ALA A 353 -17.00 -23.67 -24.62
N GLU A 354 -18.04 -24.11 -25.35
CA GLU A 354 -17.91 -24.67 -26.69
C GLU A 354 -17.55 -23.59 -27.71
N HIS A 355 -18.31 -22.49 -27.72
CA HIS A 355 -18.11 -21.35 -28.63
C HIS A 355 -16.70 -20.79 -28.55
N LEU A 356 -16.16 -20.60 -27.34
CA LEU A 356 -14.79 -20.11 -27.12
C LEU A 356 -13.73 -21.00 -27.78
N LEU A 357 -13.91 -22.33 -27.76
CA LEU A 357 -12.99 -23.26 -28.39
C LEU A 357 -13.18 -23.30 -29.91
N GLN A 358 -14.42 -23.21 -30.40
CA GLN A 358 -14.69 -23.12 -31.84
C GLN A 358 -14.08 -21.84 -32.43
N ASP A 359 -14.26 -20.70 -31.77
CA ASP A 359 -13.63 -19.43 -32.13
C ASP A 359 -12.09 -19.54 -32.13
N ALA A 360 -11.52 -20.20 -31.13
CA ALA A 360 -10.07 -20.42 -31.06
C ALA A 360 -9.54 -21.30 -32.21
N ILE A 361 -10.28 -22.33 -32.64
CA ILE A 361 -9.94 -23.15 -33.82
C ILE A 361 -10.01 -22.30 -35.09
N LYS A 362 -11.05 -21.46 -35.22
CA LYS A 362 -11.28 -20.62 -36.40
C LYS A 362 -10.19 -19.55 -36.56
N ASN A 363 -9.76 -18.94 -35.46
CA ASN A 363 -8.79 -17.84 -35.46
C ASN A 363 -7.34 -18.29 -35.18
N ALA A 364 -7.08 -19.59 -35.11
CA ALA A 364 -5.75 -20.14 -34.88
C ALA A 364 -4.79 -19.72 -36.02
N LYS A 365 -3.54 -19.39 -35.67
CA LYS A 365 -2.53 -18.93 -36.65
C LYS A 365 -1.77 -20.07 -37.30
N SER A 366 -1.79 -21.26 -36.69
CA SER A 366 -1.09 -22.44 -37.20
C SER A 366 -1.99 -23.66 -37.17
N ASN A 367 -1.75 -24.61 -38.07
CA ASN A 367 -2.46 -25.88 -38.09
C ASN A 367 -2.30 -26.62 -36.76
N ASN A 368 -1.10 -26.64 -36.18
CA ASN A 368 -0.86 -27.27 -34.89
C ASN A 368 -1.62 -26.60 -33.72
N GLU A 369 -1.77 -25.27 -33.74
CA GLU A 369 -2.60 -24.54 -32.76
C GLU A 369 -4.09 -24.87 -32.93
N SER A 370 -4.60 -24.87 -34.17
CA SER A 370 -5.96 -25.30 -34.50
C SER A 370 -6.22 -26.74 -34.01
N SER A 371 -5.30 -27.66 -34.31
CA SER A 371 -5.34 -29.05 -33.86
C SER A 371 -5.34 -29.17 -32.34
N PHE A 372 -4.56 -28.34 -31.63
CA PHE A 372 -4.56 -28.30 -30.18
C PHE A 372 -5.95 -27.92 -29.63
N TYR A 373 -6.57 -26.84 -30.13
CA TYR A 373 -7.91 -26.44 -29.67
C TYR A 373 -8.99 -27.44 -30.08
N ALA A 374 -8.88 -28.08 -31.25
CA ALA A 374 -9.78 -29.14 -31.69
C ALA A 374 -9.74 -30.36 -30.75
N ILE A 375 -8.55 -30.76 -30.28
CA ILE A 375 -8.40 -31.83 -29.28
C ILE A 375 -9.10 -31.44 -27.97
N LYS A 376 -8.95 -30.19 -27.53
CA LYS A 376 -9.60 -29.70 -26.29
C LYS A 376 -11.12 -29.65 -26.43
N LEU A 377 -11.64 -29.24 -27.59
CA LEU A 377 -13.06 -29.23 -27.93
C LEU A 377 -13.63 -30.65 -27.95
N ALA A 378 -12.98 -31.57 -28.66
CA ALA A 378 -13.42 -32.97 -28.73
C ALA A 378 -13.47 -33.62 -27.34
N ARG A 379 -12.43 -33.42 -26.51
CA ARG A 379 -12.42 -33.91 -25.11
C ARG A 379 -13.54 -33.30 -24.27
N HIS A 380 -13.82 -32.01 -24.43
CA HIS A 380 -14.93 -31.34 -23.73
C HIS A 380 -16.28 -31.94 -24.12
N LEU A 381 -16.57 -32.03 -25.42
CA LEU A 381 -17.80 -32.61 -25.96
C LEU A 381 -18.01 -34.07 -25.53
N PHE A 382 -16.96 -34.89 -25.60
CA PHE A 382 -17.03 -36.30 -25.25
C PHE A 382 -17.16 -36.52 -23.74
N LYS A 383 -16.26 -35.97 -22.93
CA LYS A 383 -16.18 -36.30 -21.50
C LYS A 383 -17.19 -35.52 -20.67
N ILE A 384 -17.52 -34.28 -21.05
CA ILE A 384 -18.42 -33.41 -20.29
C ILE A 384 -19.84 -33.50 -20.84
N GLN A 385 -20.06 -33.14 -22.11
CA GLN A 385 -21.39 -33.13 -22.71
C GLN A 385 -21.90 -34.51 -23.18
N LYS A 386 -21.06 -35.55 -23.13
CA LYS A 386 -21.37 -36.93 -23.58
C LYS A 386 -21.77 -37.05 -25.05
N ASN A 387 -21.40 -36.07 -25.88
CA ASN A 387 -21.73 -36.05 -27.31
C ASN A 387 -20.58 -36.65 -28.14
N LEU A 388 -20.54 -37.98 -28.18
CA LEU A 388 -19.53 -38.74 -28.95
C LEU A 388 -19.59 -38.48 -30.47
N PRO A 389 -20.76 -38.45 -31.13
CA PRO A 389 -20.80 -38.20 -32.57
C PRO A 389 -20.20 -36.84 -32.94
N LYS A 390 -20.51 -35.80 -32.17
CA LYS A 390 -19.99 -34.44 -32.40
C LYS A 390 -18.49 -34.36 -32.12
N SER A 391 -17.99 -35.00 -31.05
CA SER A 391 -16.55 -35.02 -30.77
C SER A 391 -15.75 -35.77 -31.84
N ARG A 392 -16.29 -36.88 -32.39
CA ARG A 392 -15.68 -37.59 -33.51
C ARG A 392 -15.61 -36.71 -34.75
N LYS A 393 -16.69 -36.02 -35.09
CA LYS A 393 -16.74 -35.08 -36.23
C LYS A 393 -15.66 -34.00 -36.11
N VAL A 394 -15.51 -33.37 -34.94
CA VAL A 394 -14.47 -32.36 -34.69
C VAL A 394 -13.06 -32.91 -34.92
N LEU A 395 -12.75 -34.12 -34.47
CA LEU A 395 -11.43 -34.72 -34.69
C LEU A 395 -11.18 -35.08 -36.16
N LEU A 396 -12.19 -35.58 -36.88
CA LEU A 396 -12.07 -35.87 -38.31
C LEU A 396 -11.82 -34.59 -39.12
N GLU A 397 -12.57 -33.52 -38.86
CA GLU A 397 -12.36 -32.21 -39.49
C GLU A 397 -10.95 -31.64 -39.20
N ALA A 398 -10.43 -31.85 -37.99
CA ALA A 398 -9.08 -31.45 -37.64
C ALA A 398 -8.01 -32.30 -38.35
N ILE A 399 -8.23 -33.61 -38.50
CA ILE A 399 -7.34 -34.53 -39.24
C ILE A 399 -7.28 -34.15 -40.72
N GLU A 400 -8.41 -33.77 -41.32
CA GLU A 400 -8.44 -33.31 -42.71
C GLU A 400 -7.55 -32.08 -42.93
N LYS A 401 -7.51 -31.18 -41.93
CA LYS A 401 -6.67 -29.97 -41.95
C LYS A 401 -5.20 -30.24 -41.59
N ASP A 402 -4.93 -31.20 -40.71
CA ASP A 402 -3.59 -31.47 -40.16
C ASP A 402 -3.33 -33.00 -40.10
N LYS A 403 -3.10 -33.58 -41.28
CA LYS A 403 -3.01 -35.04 -41.46
C LYS A 403 -1.81 -35.68 -40.78
N GLU A 404 -0.76 -34.91 -40.50
CA GLU A 404 0.51 -35.41 -39.96
C GLU A 404 0.54 -35.39 -38.42
N ASN A 405 -0.42 -34.72 -37.78
CA ASN A 405 -0.43 -34.54 -36.34
C ASN A 405 -0.91 -35.80 -35.60
N THR A 406 0.06 -36.59 -35.16
CA THR A 406 -0.15 -37.83 -34.41
C THR A 406 -1.04 -37.66 -33.18
N LYS A 407 -1.07 -36.47 -32.55
CA LYS A 407 -1.89 -36.21 -31.37
C LYS A 407 -3.39 -36.29 -31.67
N LEU A 408 -3.82 -35.94 -32.88
CA LEU A 408 -5.24 -36.06 -33.28
C LEU A 408 -5.67 -37.52 -33.30
N TYR A 409 -4.90 -38.38 -33.96
CA TYR A 409 -5.18 -39.81 -34.03
C TYR A 409 -5.10 -40.50 -32.66
N LEU A 410 -4.12 -40.14 -31.82
CA LEU A 410 -4.02 -40.68 -30.46
C LEU A 410 -5.26 -40.34 -29.61
N ASN A 411 -5.78 -39.12 -29.73
CA ASN A 411 -6.97 -38.70 -29.01
C ASN A 411 -8.25 -39.37 -29.55
N LEU A 412 -8.33 -39.58 -30.87
CA LEU A 412 -9.42 -40.33 -31.50
C LEU A 412 -9.41 -41.79 -31.03
N LEU A 413 -8.25 -42.44 -31.07
CA LEU A 413 -8.07 -43.83 -30.64
C LEU A 413 -8.42 -44.00 -29.15
N GLU A 414 -7.93 -43.12 -28.27
CA GLU A 414 -8.28 -43.13 -26.83
C GLU A 414 -9.80 -43.01 -26.62
N MET A 415 -10.46 -42.17 -27.41
CA MET A 415 -11.90 -41.95 -27.34
C MET A 415 -12.69 -43.20 -27.77
N GLU A 416 -12.35 -43.82 -28.89
CA GLU A 416 -13.01 -45.05 -29.37
C GLU A 416 -12.79 -46.22 -28.43
N TYR A 417 -11.54 -46.43 -27.97
CA TYR A 417 -11.21 -47.49 -27.02
C TYR A 417 -12.01 -47.37 -25.70
N SER A 418 -12.21 -46.14 -25.23
CA SER A 418 -13.02 -45.86 -24.04
C SER A 418 -14.51 -46.19 -24.22
N CYS A 419 -15.02 -46.26 -25.45
CA CYS A 419 -16.40 -46.60 -25.75
C CYS A 419 -16.61 -48.12 -25.83
N ASP A 420 -15.73 -48.84 -26.54
CA ASP A 420 -15.80 -50.30 -26.68
C ASP A 420 -15.76 -51.04 -25.35
N LEU A 421 -14.92 -50.60 -24.41
CA LEU A 421 -14.83 -51.20 -23.08
C LEU A 421 -16.08 -50.95 -22.21
N LYS A 422 -16.84 -49.88 -22.45
CA LYS A 422 -18.08 -49.59 -21.72
C LYS A 422 -19.27 -50.36 -22.27
N GLN A 423 -19.28 -50.65 -23.57
CA GLN A 423 -20.30 -51.48 -24.21
C GLN A 423 -20.13 -52.96 -23.85
N LYS A 424 -18.88 -53.44 -23.63
CA LYS A 424 -18.61 -54.82 -23.19
C LYS A 424 -18.84 -55.09 -21.69
N LYS A 425 -19.11 -54.06 -20.88
CA LYS A 425 -19.34 -54.15 -19.41
C LYS A 425 -20.80 -53.97 -19.00
N LYS A 426 -21.69 -53.68 -19.94
CA LYS A 426 -23.14 -53.80 -19.79
C LYS A 426 -23.57 -55.08 -20.49
#